data_AF-A0A5J6PXM3-F1
#
_entry.id   AF-A0A5J6PXM3-F1
#
_cell.length_a   1.000
_cell.length_b   1.000
_cell.length_c   1.000
_cell.angle_alpha   90.00
_cell.angle_beta   90.00
_cell.angle_gamma   90.00
#
_symmetry.space_group_name_H-M   'P 1'
#
loop_
_entity.id
_entity.type
_entity.pdbx_description
1 polymer ?
#
loop_
_entity_poly.entity_id
_entity_poly.type
_entity_poly.pdbx_seq_one_letter_code
_entity_poly.pdbx_strand_id
1 'polypeptide(L)' 'MLEREGQLLDADKVRRQVELSFRELRDRILNVPVRVASLVAAETDPRRVEELMRQGLEDALETFAEGAA' A
#
# COMPACT_ATOMS: atom_id res chain seq x y z
N MET A 1 24.44 28.80 7.75
CA MET A 1 23.05 28.50 8.16
C MET A 1 22.34 27.97 6.92
N LEU A 2 21.77 26.76 6.97
CA LEU A 2 20.86 26.29 5.91
C LEU A 2 19.50 26.93 6.20
N GLU A 3 19.14 27.97 5.45
CA GLU A 3 17.81 28.57 5.51
C GLU A 3 16.79 27.56 4.98
N ARG A 4 15.74 27.32 5.78
CA ARG A 4 14.59 26.50 5.39
C ARG A 4 13.37 27.40 5.33
N GLU A 5 12.87 27.64 4.13
CA GLU A 5 11.55 28.24 3.92
C GLU A 5 10.47 27.15 3.98
N GLY A 6 9.33 27.45 4.61
CA GLY A 6 8.20 26.54 4.69
C GLY A 6 6.87 27.30 4.77
N GLN A 7 5.83 26.73 4.16
CA GLN A 7 4.47 27.27 4.21
C GLN A 7 3.65 26.54 5.28
N LEU A 8 2.77 27.28 5.96
CA LEU A 8 1.84 26.69 6.92
C LEU A 8 0.75 25.92 6.19
N LEU A 9 0.57 24.65 6.57
CA LEU A 9 -0.52 23.80 6.10
C LEU A 9 -1.63 23.74 7.15
N ASP A 10 -2.86 23.61 6.68
CA ASP A 10 -4.02 23.35 7.51
C ASP A 10 -3.92 21.95 8.13
N ALA A 11 -3.81 21.89 9.45
CA ALA A 11 -3.63 20.66 10.20
C ALA A 11 -4.81 19.67 10.00
N ASP A 12 -6.04 20.16 9.86
CA ASP A 12 -7.20 19.31 9.64
C ASP A 12 -7.20 18.70 8.24
N LYS A 13 -6.72 19.45 7.24
CA LYS A 13 -6.53 18.91 5.88
C LYS A 13 -5.48 17.81 5.87
N VAL A 14 -4.34 18.03 6.51
CA VAL A 14 -3.27 17.02 6.59
C VAL A 14 -3.78 15.77 7.29
N ARG A 15 -4.48 15.92 8.43
CA ARG A 15 -5.04 14.79 9.16
C ARG A 15 -6.02 13.98 8.32
N ARG A 16 -6.99 14.64 7.66
CA ARG A 16 -7.95 13.95 6.76
C ARG A 16 -7.24 13.22 5.62
N GLN A 17 -6.23 13.84 5.02
CA GLN A 17 -5.47 13.22 3.94
C GLN A 17 -4.77 11.95 4.42
N VAL A 18 -4.10 12.00 5.57
CA VAL A 18 -3.44 10.84 6.18
C VAL A 18 -4.44 9.73 6.46
N GLU A 19 -5.59 10.04 7.07
CA GLU A 19 -6.65 9.06 7.36
C GLU A 19 -7.19 8.37 6.11
N LEU A 20 -7.38 9.13 5.01
CA LEU A 20 -7.81 8.58 3.72
C LEU A 20 -6.72 7.68 3.14
N SER A 21 -5.47 8.15 3.07
CA SER A 21 -4.34 7.39 2.54
C SER A 21 -4.15 6.05 3.26
N PHE A 22 -4.21 6.02 4.61
CA PHE A 22 -4.10 4.77 5.37
C PHE A 22 -5.30 3.84 5.16
N ARG A 23 -6.51 4.39 4.97
CA ARG A 23 -7.69 3.59 4.65
C ARG A 23 -7.54 2.89 3.32
N GLU A 24 -7.10 3.63 2.29
CA GLU A 24 -6.83 3.04 0.98
C GLU A 24 -5.73 1.98 1.03
N LEU A 25 -4.64 2.22 1.77
CA LEU A 25 -3.58 1.23 1.97
C LEU A 25 -4.13 -0.07 2.57
N ARG A 26 -4.90 0.04 3.65
CA ARG A 26 -5.53 -1.11 4.30
C ARG A 26 -6.43 -1.86 3.33
N ASP A 27 -7.26 -1.14 2.58
CA ASP A 27 -8.21 -1.74 1.65
C ASP A 27 -7.47 -2.46 0.50
N ARG A 28 -6.35 -1.90 0.02
CA ARG A 28 -5.46 -2.55 -0.97
C ARG A 28 -4.85 -3.85 -0.43
N ILE A 29 -4.28 -3.82 0.78
CA ILE A 29 -3.69 -5.01 1.43
C ILE A 29 -4.75 -6.10 1.63
N LEU A 30 -5.92 -5.75 2.16
CA LEU A 30 -7.00 -6.70 2.42
C LEU A 30 -7.59 -7.29 1.13
N ASN A 31 -7.41 -6.63 0.00
CA ASN A 31 -7.84 -7.12 -1.31
C ASN A 31 -6.82 -8.04 -2.00
N VAL A 32 -5.58 -8.14 -1.49
CA VAL A 32 -4.55 -9.02 -2.07
C VAL A 32 -5.00 -10.47 -2.19
N PRO A 33 -5.59 -11.11 -1.15
CA PRO A 33 -6.05 -12.50 -1.25
C PRO A 33 -7.05 -12.72 -2.38
N VAL A 34 -7.96 -11.78 -2.60
CA VAL A 34 -8.96 -11.85 -3.67
C VAL A 34 -8.28 -11.79 -5.05
N ARG A 35 -7.29 -10.91 -5.22
CA ARG A 35 -6.54 -10.77 -6.48
C ARG A 35 -5.73 -12.02 -6.83
N VAL A 36 -5.11 -12.67 -5.83
CA VAL A 36 -4.22 -13.82 -6.06
C VAL A 36 -4.92 -15.17 -5.94
N ALA A 37 -6.18 -15.22 -5.47
CA ALA A 37 -6.92 -16.45 -5.18
C ALA A 37 -6.88 -17.47 -6.33
N SER A 38 -7.15 -17.03 -7.56
CA SER A 38 -7.16 -17.92 -8.74
C SER A 38 -5.77 -18.48 -9.07
N LEU A 39 -4.71 -17.69 -8.86
CA LEU A 39 -3.33 -18.12 -9.10
C LEU A 39 -2.89 -19.12 -8.03
N VAL A 40 -3.19 -18.82 -6.77
CA VAL A 40 -2.90 -19.69 -5.62
C VAL A 40 -3.66 -21.02 -5.72
N ALA A 41 -4.93 -21.00 -6.15
CA ALA A 41 -5.74 -22.21 -6.30
C ALA A 41 -5.23 -23.15 -7.41
N ALA A 42 -4.56 -22.61 -8.42
CA ALA A 42 -3.94 -23.39 -9.49
C ALA A 42 -2.53 -23.92 -9.12
N GLU A 43 -1.97 -23.45 -8.01
CA GLU A 43 -0.60 -23.73 -7.62
C GLU A 43 -0.53 -24.91 -6.62
N THR A 44 0.51 -25.72 -6.77
CA THR A 44 0.75 -26.89 -5.89
C THR A 44 2.03 -26.79 -5.10
N ASP A 45 2.98 -25.94 -5.52
CA ASP A 45 4.20 -25.65 -4.77
C ASP A 45 3.91 -24.58 -3.69
N PRO A 46 4.03 -24.92 -2.39
CA PRO A 46 3.83 -23.96 -1.31
C PRO A 46 4.75 -22.74 -1.39
N ARG A 47 5.97 -22.88 -1.94
CA ARG A 47 6.90 -21.75 -2.09
C ARG A 47 6.40 -20.77 -3.14
N ARG A 48 5.77 -21.28 -4.19
CA ARG A 48 5.21 -20.44 -5.25
C ARG A 48 3.95 -19.72 -4.76
N VAL A 49 3.15 -20.36 -3.91
CA VAL A 49 2.02 -19.72 -3.21
C VAL A 49 2.49 -18.58 -2.31
N GLU A 50 3.53 -18.81 -1.49
CA GLU A 50 4.13 -17.77 -0.64
C GLU A 50 4.62 -16.59 -1.48
N GLU A 51 5.33 -16.87 -2.58
CA GLU A 51 5.84 -15.85 -3.49
C GLU A 51 4.73 -15.00 -4.11
N LEU A 52 3.64 -15.62 -4.56
CA LEU A 52 2.48 -14.91 -5.11
C LEU A 52 1.83 -13.98 -4.07
N MET A 53 1.71 -14.44 -2.82
CA MET A 53 1.20 -13.60 -1.74
C MET A 53 2.14 -12.45 -1.40
N ARG A 54 3.46 -12.72 -1.34
CA ARG A 54 4.49 -11.72 -1.07
C ARG A 54 4.49 -10.63 -2.13
N GLN A 55 4.50 -11.00 -3.42
CA GLN A 55 4.43 -10.06 -4.53
C GLN A 55 3.17 -9.18 -4.44
N GLY A 56 2.01 -9.79 -4.16
CA GLY A 56 0.77 -9.01 -4.03
C GLY A 56 0.78 -7.98 -2.90
N LEU A 57 1.47 -8.27 -1.79
CA LEU A 57 1.66 -7.32 -0.69
C LEU A 57 2.67 -6.23 -1.04
N GLU A 58 3.78 -6.59 -1.68
CA GLU A 58 4.80 -5.65 -2.16
C GLU A 58 4.19 -4.63 -3.14
N ASP A 59 3.43 -5.10 -4.13
CA ASP A 59 2.69 -4.23 -5.07
C ASP A 59 1.78 -3.23 -4.33
N ALA A 60 1.06 -3.68 -3.30
CA ALA A 60 0.13 -2.84 -2.55
C ALA A 60 0.85 -1.76 -1.74
N LEU A 61 2.04 -2.08 -1.20
CA LEU A 61 2.90 -1.15 -0.47
C LEU A 61 3.59 -0.16 -1.42
N GLU A 62 4.11 -0.64 -2.55
CA GLU A 62 4.75 0.21 -3.57
C GLU A 62 3.77 1.21 -4.15
N THR A 63 2.54 0.78 -4.50
CA THR A 63 1.48 1.68 -4.98
C THR A 63 1.19 2.81 -3.98
N PHE A 64 1.21 2.50 -2.67
CA PHE A 64 1.03 3.51 -1.63
C PHE A 64 2.25 4.43 -1.53
N ALA A 65 3.47 3.90 -1.62
CA ALA A 65 4.70 4.68 -1.57
C ALA A 65 4.81 5.66 -2.75
N GLU A 66 4.44 5.23 -3.96
CA GLU A 66 4.40 6.06 -5.16
C GLU A 66 3.34 7.16 -5.08
N GLY A 67 2.17 6.88 -4.49
CA GLY A 67 1.12 7.87 -4.25
C GLY A 67 1.36 8.80 -3.04
N ALA A 68 2.32 8.46 -2.18
CA ALA A 68 2.72 9.25 -1.02
C ALA A 68 3.95 10.16 -1.28
N ALA A 69 4.60 10.00 -2.45
CA ALA A 69 5.68 10.83 -2.96
C ALA A 69 5.15 12.02 -3.78
#